data_AF-A0A423S1G3-F1
#
_entry.id   AF-A0A423S1G3-F1
#
_cell.length_a   1.000
_cell.length_b   1.000
_cell.length_c   1.000
_cell.angle_alpha   90.00
_cell.angle_beta   90.00
_cell.angle_gamma   90.00
#
_symmetry.space_group_name_H-M   'P 1'
#
loop_
_entity.id
_entity.type
_entity.pdbx_description
1 polymer ?
#
loop_
_entity_poly.entity_id
_entity_poly.type
_entity_poly.pdbx_seq_one_letter_code
_entity_poly.pdbx_strand_id
1 'polypeptide(L)'
;MCKDQYRVQLAETPMRIKRLLLIMLTAAAGSALNPAAAQGLSPEAQYQQDLLRCEQEQSMVDIEACKKEAGAALQATKTNALGNGQGANYQANERARCMALPESQRQDCLLLLSGQNTQVKGSVTGGGVLRETTITIPAQPSTPTQAPMPPAAPEAATPSAIRP
;
A
#
# COMPACT_ATOMS: atom_id res chain seq x y z
N MET A 1 19.47 21.12 -42.65
CA MET A 1 20.53 21.59 -43.56
C MET A 1 21.82 21.57 -42.76
N CYS A 2 22.92 20.87 -43.05
CA CYS A 2 23.39 19.87 -44.03
C CYS A 2 24.47 19.10 -43.22
N LYS A 3 24.55 17.76 -43.18
CA LYS A 3 24.81 16.80 -44.26
C LYS A 3 26.12 17.08 -44.99
N ASP A 4 26.94 16.04 -45.04
CA ASP A 4 28.10 15.80 -45.91
C ASP A 4 29.46 16.40 -45.52
N GLN A 5 30.51 15.58 -45.75
CA GLN A 5 31.95 15.85 -45.64
C GLN A 5 32.49 15.57 -44.22
N TYR A 6 32.94 14.38 -43.84
CA TYR A 6 34.04 13.56 -44.39
C TYR A 6 33.70 12.08 -44.08
N ARG A 7 33.42 11.14 -44.99
CA ARG A 7 34.03 10.78 -46.28
C ARG A 7 35.53 10.48 -46.23
N VAL A 8 35.87 9.39 -45.52
CA VAL A 8 36.87 8.38 -45.92
C VAL A 8 36.32 7.05 -45.33
N GLN A 9 35.42 6.28 -45.96
CA GLN A 9 35.67 5.34 -47.06
C GLN A 9 37.08 4.73 -46.98
N LEU A 10 37.37 3.44 -46.81
CA LEU A 10 36.68 2.16 -47.02
C LEU A 10 37.45 1.15 -46.12
N ALA A 11 36.85 0.13 -45.52
CA ALA A 11 36.64 -1.13 -46.22
C ALA A 11 35.72 -2.04 -45.40
N GLU A 12 34.66 -2.50 -46.04
CA GLU A 12 33.77 -3.52 -45.52
C GLU A 12 34.37 -4.91 -45.70
N THR A 13 34.46 -5.64 -44.57
CA THR A 13 34.20 -7.10 -44.41
C THR A 13 35.23 -8.08 -45.04
N PRO A 14 35.34 -9.37 -44.60
CA PRO A 14 34.33 -10.13 -43.87
C PRO A 14 34.82 -11.04 -42.72
N MET A 15 33.92 -11.22 -41.76
CA MET A 15 33.47 -12.54 -41.31
C MET A 15 34.56 -13.58 -41.04
N ARG A 16 35.49 -13.27 -40.14
CA ARG A 16 36.33 -14.29 -39.53
C ARG A 16 36.40 -14.06 -38.04
N ILE A 17 36.07 -15.13 -37.31
CA ILE A 17 36.40 -15.33 -35.90
C ILE A 17 35.39 -14.65 -34.95
N LYS A 18 34.07 -14.84 -35.09
CA LYS A 18 33.29 -15.99 -34.54
C LYS A 18 33.96 -16.95 -33.53
N ARG A 19 35.04 -16.55 -32.85
CA ARG A 19 35.68 -17.33 -31.76
C ARG A 19 36.19 -16.49 -30.57
N LEU A 20 35.91 -15.19 -30.55
CA LEU A 20 36.32 -14.29 -29.44
C LEU A 20 35.14 -13.69 -28.65
N LEU A 21 33.94 -14.24 -28.80
CA LEU A 21 32.73 -13.83 -28.07
C LEU A 21 32.26 -14.92 -27.08
N LEU A 22 33.19 -15.51 -26.32
CA LEU A 22 32.86 -16.55 -25.34
C LEU A 22 33.66 -16.50 -24.03
N ILE A 23 34.35 -15.39 -23.74
CA ILE A 23 35.06 -15.21 -22.46
C ILE A 23 34.92 -13.75 -22.00
N MET A 24 33.71 -13.34 -21.61
CA MET A 24 33.48 -12.17 -20.73
C MET A 24 32.05 -12.28 -20.15
N LEU A 25 31.77 -13.39 -19.45
CA LEU A 25 30.51 -13.55 -18.71
C LEU A 25 30.77 -14.31 -17.42
N THR A 26 31.51 -13.73 -16.46
CA THR A 26 31.49 -14.10 -15.04
C THR A 26 32.35 -13.12 -14.21
N ALA A 27 31.77 -12.00 -13.78
CA ALA A 27 32.19 -11.25 -12.58
C ALA A 27 31.23 -10.07 -12.33
N ALA A 28 29.99 -10.36 -11.95
CA ALA A 28 29.20 -9.43 -11.16
C ALA A 28 28.93 -10.14 -9.83
N ALA A 29 29.91 -10.06 -8.94
CA ALA A 29 29.77 -10.49 -7.56
C ALA A 29 28.62 -9.72 -6.92
N GLY A 30 27.73 -10.46 -6.26
CA GLY A 30 26.58 -9.90 -5.57
C GLY A 30 27.01 -8.79 -4.62
N SER A 31 26.34 -7.64 -4.72
CA SER A 31 26.29 -6.68 -3.64
C SER A 31 25.58 -7.37 -2.48
N ALA A 32 26.35 -7.96 -1.57
CA ALA A 32 25.84 -8.27 -0.25
C ALA A 32 25.26 -6.98 0.31
N LEU A 33 23.94 -6.99 0.57
CA LEU A 33 23.29 -6.00 1.42
C LEU A 33 24.00 -6.10 2.76
N ASN A 34 25.04 -5.29 2.95
CA ASN A 34 25.68 -5.12 4.24
C ASN A 34 24.60 -4.47 5.10
N PRO A 35 24.08 -5.12 6.17
CA PRO A 35 23.40 -4.40 7.22
C PRO A 35 24.51 -3.67 7.96
N ALA A 36 25.08 -2.63 7.33
CA ALA A 36 25.76 -1.61 8.08
C ALA A 36 24.68 -1.10 9.03
N ALA A 37 24.80 -1.51 10.29
CA ALA A 37 24.01 -1.00 11.38
C ALA A 37 23.79 0.48 11.11
N ALA A 38 22.54 0.92 11.13
CA ALA A 38 22.23 2.33 11.21
C ALA A 38 22.89 2.84 12.48
N GLN A 39 24.16 3.21 12.40
CA GLN A 39 24.82 3.99 13.41
C GLN A 39 24.17 5.35 13.25
N GLY A 40 23.06 5.51 13.97
CA GLY A 40 22.36 6.77 14.06
C GLY A 40 23.38 7.84 14.45
N LEU A 41 23.22 9.03 13.88
CA LEU A 41 23.96 10.20 14.32
C LEU A 41 23.83 10.33 15.84
N SER A 42 24.84 10.90 16.51
CA SER A 42 24.65 11.30 17.90
C SER A 42 23.46 12.24 17.99
N PRO A 43 22.73 12.28 19.13
CA PRO A 43 21.58 13.17 19.30
C PRO A 43 21.91 14.63 18.93
N GLU A 44 23.11 15.09 19.27
CA GLU A 44 23.61 16.42 18.94
C GLU A 44 23.85 16.60 17.44
N ALA A 45 24.41 15.60 16.75
CA ALA A 45 24.63 15.65 15.31
C ALA A 45 23.32 15.60 14.53
N GLN A 46 22.33 14.84 15.02
CA GLN A 46 20.98 14.83 14.46
C GLN A 46 20.32 16.21 14.61
N TYR A 47 20.41 16.82 15.79
CA TYR A 47 19.90 18.16 16.03
C TYR A 47 20.53 19.21 15.11
N GLN A 48 21.85 19.18 14.90
CA GLN A 48 22.51 20.08 13.95
C GLN A 48 22.00 19.90 12.52
N GLN A 49 21.78 18.66 12.08
CA GLN A 49 21.20 18.37 10.77
C GLN A 49 19.76 18.90 10.65
N ASP A 50 18.96 18.79 11.69
CA ASP A 50 17.59 19.28 11.70
C ASP A 50 17.53 20.82 11.64
N LEU A 51 18.45 21.53 12.32
CA LEU A 51 18.58 22.98 12.18
C LEU A 51 18.92 23.41 10.75
N LEU A 52 19.86 22.71 10.10
CA LEU A 52 20.22 22.97 8.70
C LEU A 52 19.03 22.71 7.77
N ARG A 53 18.22 21.69 8.05
CA ARG A 53 16.99 21.41 7.29
C ARG A 53 15.97 22.52 7.47
N CYS A 54 15.75 23.00 8.70
CA CYS A 54 14.86 24.14 8.95
C CYS A 54 15.26 25.39 8.15
N GLU A 55 16.57 25.59 7.96
CA GLU A 55 17.12 26.71 7.19
C GLU A 55 17.08 26.49 5.67
N GLN A 56 16.87 25.27 5.18
CA GLN A 56 16.72 24.99 3.75
C GLN A 56 15.25 25.12 3.29
N GLU A 57 14.30 24.90 4.19
CA GLU A 57 12.85 24.81 3.90
C GLU A 57 12.09 26.15 4.12
N GLN A 58 12.79 27.29 4.03
CA GLN A 58 12.30 28.62 4.44
C GLN A 58 11.00 29.08 3.75
N SER A 59 10.65 28.51 2.60
CA SER A 59 9.47 28.91 1.82
C SER A 59 8.20 28.12 2.16
N MET A 60 8.29 27.02 2.92
CA MET A 60 7.15 26.12 3.17
C MET A 60 6.87 25.83 4.65
N VAL A 61 7.73 26.29 5.57
CA VAL A 61 7.65 25.95 7.01
C VAL A 61 7.89 27.18 7.88
N ASP A 62 7.19 27.27 9.01
CA ASP A 62 7.53 28.21 10.09
C ASP A 62 8.88 27.79 10.71
N ILE A 63 9.93 28.56 10.41
CA ILE A 63 11.31 28.25 10.80
C ILE A 63 11.45 28.19 12.33
N GLU A 64 10.74 29.05 13.08
CA GLU A 64 10.81 29.04 14.54
C GLU A 64 10.13 27.79 15.10
N ALA A 65 8.97 27.41 14.55
CA ALA A 65 8.33 26.16 14.91
C ALA A 65 9.23 24.95 14.62
N CYS A 66 9.86 24.92 13.44
CA CYS A 66 10.79 23.85 13.07
C CYS A 66 11.98 23.74 14.04
N LYS A 67 12.63 24.87 14.37
CA LYS A 67 13.75 24.89 15.33
C LYS A 67 13.32 24.44 16.73
N LYS A 68 12.11 24.81 17.14
CA LYS A 68 11.51 24.37 18.40
C LYS A 68 11.24 22.86 18.41
N GLU A 69 10.73 22.30 17.32
CA GLU A 69 10.52 20.85 17.15
C GLU A 69 11.84 20.07 17.19
N ALA A 70 12.88 20.57 16.51
CA ALA A 70 14.23 19.99 16.57
C ALA A 70 14.78 19.96 18.01
N GLY A 71 14.59 21.04 18.77
CA GLY A 71 14.97 21.10 20.18
C GLY A 71 14.18 20.12 21.06
N ALA A 72 12.88 19.98 20.80
CA ALA A 72 12.03 19.02 21.50
C ALA A 72 12.47 17.57 21.22
N ALA A 73 12.82 17.24 19.97
CA ALA A 73 13.33 15.94 19.58
C ALA A 73 14.68 15.62 20.27
N LEU A 74 15.59 16.59 20.35
CA LEU A 74 16.85 16.44 21.10
C LEU A 74 16.59 16.15 22.58
N GLN A 75 15.70 16.92 23.21
CA GLN A 75 15.37 16.74 24.62
C GLN A 75 14.73 15.37 24.88
N ALA A 76 13.82 14.93 24.00
CA ALA A 76 13.22 13.60 24.09
C ALA A 76 14.26 12.48 23.95
N THR A 77 15.25 12.66 23.07
CA THR A 77 16.37 11.72 22.94
C THR A 77 17.20 11.65 24.21
N LYS A 78 17.59 12.80 24.76
CA LYS A 78 18.42 12.90 25.97
C LYS A 78 17.74 12.30 27.20
N THR A 79 16.43 12.44 27.28
CA THR A 79 15.61 11.89 28.39
C THR A 79 15.19 10.44 28.16
N ASN A 80 15.65 9.79 27.08
CA ASN A 80 15.22 8.44 26.68
C ASN A 80 13.69 8.33 26.47
N ALA A 81 13.02 9.45 26.19
CA ALA A 81 11.58 9.53 25.97
C ALA A 81 11.17 9.18 24.53
N LEU A 82 12.13 8.85 23.65
CA LEU A 82 11.85 8.40 22.27
C LEU A 82 11.39 6.94 22.16
N GLY A 83 11.33 6.20 23.27
CA GLY A 83 10.77 4.85 23.26
C GLY A 83 9.29 4.87 22.90
N ASN A 84 8.82 3.81 22.26
CA ASN A 84 7.39 3.65 21.91
C ASN A 84 6.48 3.40 23.15
N GLY A 85 6.94 3.73 24.36
CA GLY A 85 6.49 3.11 25.60
C GLY A 85 7.06 1.69 25.73
N GLN A 86 7.16 1.15 26.96
CA GLN A 86 7.70 -0.18 27.22
C GLN A 86 7.04 -1.24 26.31
N GLY A 87 7.74 -1.69 25.27
CA GLY A 87 7.30 -2.78 24.40
C GLY A 87 5.99 -2.51 23.63
N ALA A 88 5.90 -1.39 22.91
CA ALA A 88 4.76 -1.13 22.02
C ALA A 88 4.41 -2.33 21.15
N ASN A 89 3.35 -3.04 21.53
CA ASN A 89 2.78 -4.09 20.71
C ASN A 89 1.84 -3.42 19.71
N TYR A 90 2.42 -2.94 18.60
CA TYR A 90 1.65 -2.23 17.57
C TYR A 90 0.44 -3.04 17.10
N GLN A 91 0.58 -4.35 16.97
CA GLN A 91 -0.51 -5.25 16.60
C GLN A 91 -1.64 -5.27 17.65
N ALA A 92 -1.29 -5.24 18.94
CA ALA A 92 -2.28 -5.15 20.00
C ALA A 92 -3.01 -3.80 19.97
N ASN A 93 -2.29 -2.70 19.74
CA ASN A 93 -2.88 -1.36 19.63
C ASN A 93 -3.81 -1.24 18.41
N GLU A 94 -3.40 -1.77 17.26
CA GLU A 94 -4.23 -1.82 16.05
C GLU A 94 -5.51 -2.63 16.29
N ARG A 95 -5.40 -3.78 16.96
CA ARG A 95 -6.56 -4.61 17.29
C ARG A 95 -7.48 -3.94 18.30
N ALA A 96 -6.92 -3.27 19.30
CA ALA A 96 -7.69 -2.52 20.31
C ALA A 96 -8.55 -1.42 19.65
N ARG A 97 -8.03 -0.75 18.61
CA ARG A 97 -8.80 0.21 17.82
C ARG A 97 -10.01 -0.43 17.14
N CYS A 98 -9.87 -1.63 16.58
CA CYS A 98 -11.01 -2.36 16.00
C CYS A 98 -12.02 -2.80 17.07
N MET A 99 -11.57 -3.24 18.24
CA MET A 99 -12.47 -3.71 19.31
C MET A 99 -13.35 -2.60 19.89
N ALA A 100 -12.91 -1.34 19.82
CA ALA A 100 -13.69 -0.18 20.24
C ALA A 100 -14.87 0.16 19.31
N LEU A 101 -14.94 -0.45 18.13
CA LEU A 101 -16.03 -0.21 17.17
C LEU A 101 -17.31 -1.01 17.53
N PRO A 102 -18.49 -0.54 17.09
CA PRO A 102 -19.72 -1.32 17.14
C PRO A 102 -19.56 -2.69 16.45
N GLU A 103 -20.35 -3.69 16.87
CA GLU A 103 -20.29 -5.07 16.36
C GLU A 103 -20.30 -5.14 14.83
N SER A 104 -21.19 -4.35 14.21
CA SER A 104 -21.37 -4.33 12.75
C SER A 104 -20.14 -3.85 11.97
N GLN A 105 -19.21 -3.12 12.59
CA GLN A 105 -18.00 -2.58 11.94
C GLN A 105 -16.72 -3.30 12.40
N ARG A 106 -16.78 -3.96 13.55
CA ARG A 106 -15.61 -4.61 14.15
C ARG A 106 -15.03 -5.68 13.24
N GLN A 107 -15.89 -6.54 12.67
CA GLN A 107 -15.45 -7.64 11.82
C GLN A 107 -14.76 -7.13 10.55
N ASP A 108 -15.30 -6.08 9.93
CA ASP A 108 -14.72 -5.45 8.73
C ASP A 108 -13.38 -4.77 9.05
N CYS A 109 -13.26 -4.11 10.20
CA CYS A 109 -12.00 -3.53 10.67
C CYS A 109 -10.92 -4.60 10.87
N LEU A 110 -11.29 -5.74 11.48
CA LEU A 110 -10.36 -6.86 11.66
C LEU A 110 -9.95 -7.48 10.32
N LEU A 111 -10.86 -7.53 9.34
CA LEU A 111 -10.54 -7.98 7.99
C LEU A 111 -9.55 -7.02 7.31
N LEU A 112 -9.79 -5.70 7.38
CA LEU A 112 -8.85 -4.69 6.87
C LEU A 112 -7.47 -4.80 7.54
N LEU A 113 -7.45 -5.08 8.85
CA LEU A 113 -6.21 -5.27 9.61
C LEU A 113 -5.46 -6.56 9.22
N SER A 114 -6.19 -7.61 8.84
CA SER A 114 -5.58 -8.89 8.42
C SER A 114 -4.71 -8.77 7.16
N GLY A 115 -4.93 -7.72 6.35
CA GLY A 115 -4.23 -7.50 5.09
C GLY A 115 -4.71 -8.40 3.93
N GLN A 116 -5.69 -9.27 4.17
CA GLN A 116 -6.22 -10.16 3.14
C GLN A 116 -7.07 -9.37 2.13
N ASN A 117 -6.73 -9.45 0.84
CA ASN A 117 -7.37 -8.68 -0.24
C ASN A 117 -7.31 -7.15 -0.03
N THR A 118 -6.31 -6.66 0.72
CA THR A 118 -6.13 -5.23 0.97
C THR A 118 -5.24 -4.60 -0.10
N GLN A 119 -5.73 -3.54 -0.73
CA GLN A 119 -4.95 -2.68 -1.62
C GLN A 119 -4.27 -1.58 -0.82
N VAL A 120 -2.99 -1.33 -1.10
CA VAL A 120 -2.20 -0.29 -0.45
C VAL A 120 -1.86 0.79 -1.47
N LYS A 121 -2.16 2.05 -1.14
CA LYS A 121 -1.94 3.22 -2.01
C LYS A 121 -1.20 4.32 -1.25
N GLY A 122 -0.42 5.12 -1.97
CA GLY A 122 0.36 6.23 -1.40
C GLY A 122 1.74 5.80 -0.90
N SER A 123 2.41 6.72 -0.21
CA SER A 123 3.73 6.52 0.35
C SER A 123 3.94 7.43 1.56
N VAL A 124 4.88 7.07 2.43
CA VAL A 124 5.25 7.89 3.59
C VAL A 124 5.73 9.28 3.13
N THR A 125 6.60 9.32 2.12
CA THR A 125 7.08 10.58 1.52
C THR A 125 5.95 11.39 0.89
N GLY A 126 4.95 10.73 0.31
CA GLY A 126 3.77 11.36 -0.29
C GLY A 126 2.70 11.80 0.70
N GLY A 127 2.96 11.72 2.02
CA GLY A 127 2.06 12.21 3.06
C GLY A 127 1.08 11.18 3.64
N GLY A 128 1.14 9.91 3.21
CA GLY A 128 0.32 8.88 3.82
C GLY A 128 0.24 7.57 3.05
N VAL A 129 -0.10 6.51 3.79
CA VAL A 129 -0.39 5.18 3.23
C VAL A 129 -1.84 4.83 3.53
N LEU A 130 -2.63 4.66 2.48
CA LEU A 130 -4.03 4.25 2.54
C LEU A 130 -4.14 2.74 2.31
N ARG A 131 -4.99 2.09 3.11
CA ARG A 131 -5.30 0.67 3.01
C ARG A 131 -6.78 0.52 2.74
N GLU A 132 -7.13 -0.22 1.70
CA GLU A 132 -8.50 -0.38 1.22
C GLU A 132 -8.81 -1.87 1.06
N THR A 133 -9.91 -2.35 1.64
CA THR A 133 -10.39 -3.73 1.44
C THR A 133 -11.82 -3.66 0.94
N THR A 134 -12.09 -4.26 -0.21
CA THR A 134 -13.43 -4.33 -0.80
C THR A 134 -14.13 -5.60 -0.36
N ILE A 135 -15.29 -5.46 0.28
CA ILE A 135 -16.11 -6.57 0.75
C ILE A 135 -17.36 -6.66 -0.13
N THR A 136 -17.56 -7.78 -0.81
CA THR A 136 -18.78 -8.03 -1.58
C THR A 136 -19.82 -8.69 -0.70
N ILE A 137 -20.95 -8.01 -0.46
CA ILE A 137 -22.08 -8.57 0.28
C ILE A 137 -23.01 -9.27 -0.71
N PRO A 138 -23.18 -10.60 -0.64
CA PRO A 138 -24.10 -11.30 -1.51
C PRO A 138 -25.54 -10.87 -1.21
N ALA A 139 -26.34 -10.63 -2.25
CA ALA A 139 -27.76 -10.40 -2.09
C ALA A 139 -28.42 -11.66 -1.51
N GLN A 140 -29.24 -11.50 -0.47
CA GLN A 140 -30.08 -12.61 -0.04
C GLN A 140 -31.10 -12.91 -1.14
N PRO A 141 -31.33 -14.18 -1.51
CA PRO A 141 -32.35 -14.52 -2.48
C PRO A 141 -33.69 -14.03 -1.92
N SER A 142 -34.30 -13.07 -2.61
CA SER A 142 -35.68 -12.69 -2.35
C SER A 142 -36.52 -13.95 -2.59
N THR A 143 -37.09 -14.51 -1.53
CA THR A 143 -38.19 -15.48 -1.66
C THR A 143 -39.21 -14.84 -2.59
N PRO A 144 -39.52 -15.43 -3.75
CA PRO A 144 -40.53 -14.87 -4.62
C PRO A 144 -41.83 -14.83 -3.83
N THR A 145 -42.36 -13.63 -3.59
CA THR A 145 -43.75 -13.45 -3.18
C THR A 145 -44.58 -14.16 -4.23
N GLN A 146 -45.13 -15.31 -3.84
CA GLN A 146 -46.04 -16.08 -4.66
C GLN A 146 -47.21 -15.14 -4.98
N ALA A 147 -47.36 -14.76 -6.26
CA ALA A 147 -48.50 -13.98 -6.68
C ALA A 147 -49.78 -14.70 -6.23
N PRO A 148 -50.78 -14.00 -5.68
CA PRO A 148 -52.04 -14.64 -5.32
C PRO A 148 -52.56 -15.38 -6.55
N MET A 149 -52.71 -16.70 -6.45
CA MET A 149 -53.31 -17.50 -7.51
C MET A 149 -54.68 -16.91 -7.82
N PRO A 150 -55.04 -16.73 -9.11
CA PRO A 150 -56.41 -16.38 -9.47
C PRO A 150 -57.37 -17.44 -8.91
N PRO A 151 -58.58 -17.06 -8.43
CA PRO A 151 -59.55 -18.02 -7.95
C PRO A 151 -59.84 -19.06 -9.03
N ALA A 152 -59.87 -20.33 -8.64
CA ALA A 152 -60.24 -21.42 -9.52
C ALA A 152 -61.60 -21.12 -10.16
N ALA A 153 -61.65 -21.15 -11.50
CA ALA A 153 -62.91 -21.06 -12.23
C ALA A 153 -63.80 -22.24 -11.81
N PRO A 154 -65.12 -22.04 -11.63
CA PRO A 154 -66.01 -23.11 -11.28
C PRO A 154 -66.03 -24.16 -12.39
N GLU A 155 -65.75 -25.41 -12.01
CA GLU A 155 -65.86 -26.59 -12.86
C GLU A 155 -67.30 -26.69 -13.38
N ALA A 156 -67.46 -26.65 -14.71
CA ALA A 156 -68.76 -26.71 -15.35
C ALA A 156 -69.45 -28.02 -15.00
N ALA A 157 -70.60 -27.92 -14.32
CA ALA A 157 -71.44 -29.06 -13.97
C ALA A 157 -71.85 -29.82 -15.24
N THR A 158 -71.44 -31.07 -15.33
CA THR A 158 -71.98 -32.01 -16.31
C THR A 158 -73.42 -32.37 -15.89
N PRO A 159 -74.43 -32.24 -16.78
CA PRO A 159 -75.78 -32.66 -16.43
C PRO A 159 -75.83 -34.19 -16.30
N SER A 160 -76.22 -34.64 -15.11
CA SER A 160 -76.51 -36.06 -14.85
C SER A 160 -77.65 -36.55 -15.73
N ALA A 161 -77.41 -37.65 -16.43
CA ALA A 161 -78.44 -38.41 -17.13
C ALA A 161 -79.47 -38.93 -16.12
N ILE A 162 -80.72 -38.47 -16.27
CA ILE A 162 -81.88 -39.01 -15.54
C ILE A 162 -82.24 -40.37 -16.14
N ARG A 163 -82.38 -41.37 -15.26
CA ARG A 163 -82.97 -42.69 -15.52
C ARG A 163 -83.87 -42.98 -14.30
N PRO A 164 -85.16 -43.31 -14.48
CA PRO A 164 -85.62 -44.61 -14.95
C PRO A 164 -86.47 -44.58 -16.23
#